data_AF-A0A418WCV0-F1
#
_entry.id   AF-A0A418WCV0-F1
#
_cell.length_a   1.000
_cell.length_b   1.000
_cell.length_c   1.000
_cell.angle_alpha   90.00
_cell.angle_beta   90.00
_cell.angle_gamma   90.00
#
_symmetry.space_group_name_H-M   'P 1'
#
loop_
_entity.id
_entity.type
_entity.pdbx_description
1 polymer ?
#
loop_
_entity_poly.entity_id
_entity_poly.type
_entity_poly.pdbx_seq_one_letter_code
_entity_poly.pdbx_strand_id
1 'polypeptide(L)'
;MIEPGARRLVRLSLLEAPTDRERVWRVAFRPMVGETSAEGSALKVLVAYNILVIALPPAPRAEVAARRNGRTLFLENHGNSNALLFDGRQCDAAGGNCRELPSRRLYAGNDWRLELPYDTPAEWRVEVAGKILNNRY
;
A
#
# COMPACT_ATOMS: atom_id res chain seq x y z
N MET A 1 -17.65 15.18 19.89
CA MET A 1 -17.99 13.94 20.62
C MET A 1 -18.80 13.04 19.69
N ILE A 2 -18.60 11.73 19.75
CA ILE A 2 -19.36 10.74 18.97
C ILE A 2 -20.13 9.90 20.00
N GLU A 3 -21.47 9.89 19.93
CA GLU A 3 -22.27 9.08 20.85
C GLU A 3 -22.11 7.58 20.57
N PRO A 4 -22.39 6.69 21.54
CA PRO A 4 -22.39 5.24 21.32
C PRO A 4 -23.28 4.84 20.13
N GLY A 5 -22.74 4.04 19.21
CA GLY A 5 -23.43 3.63 17.98
C GLY A 5 -23.58 4.73 16.93
N ALA A 6 -23.19 5.97 17.22
CA ALA A 6 -23.27 7.07 16.26
C ALA A 6 -22.11 7.04 15.26
N ARG A 7 -22.35 7.70 14.12
CA ARG A 7 -21.36 7.93 13.06
C ARG A 7 -21.18 9.43 12.84
N ARG A 8 -19.96 9.83 12.50
CA ARG A 8 -19.63 11.20 12.07
C ARG A 8 -18.79 11.13 10.81
N LEU A 9 -19.02 12.09 9.91
CA LEU A 9 -18.22 12.26 8.69
C LEU A 9 -17.05 13.19 8.99
N VAL A 10 -15.87 12.81 8.50
CA VAL A 10 -14.68 13.66 8.51
C VAL A 10 -14.36 14.02 7.07
N ARG A 11 -14.33 15.32 6.77
CA ARG A 11 -13.96 15.82 5.45
C ARG A 11 -12.46 16.05 5.42
N LEU A 12 -11.79 15.44 4.45
CA LEU A 12 -10.41 15.74 4.10
C LEU A 12 -10.42 16.65 2.86
N SER A 13 -9.58 17.68 2.87
CA SER A 13 -9.46 18.61 1.75
C SER A 13 -7.99 18.94 1.54
N LEU A 14 -7.58 18.99 0.28
CA LEU A 14 -6.23 19.44 -0.07
C LEU A 14 -6.23 20.97 0.01
N LEU A 15 -5.27 21.52 0.76
CA LEU A 15 -5.08 22.97 0.89
C LEU A 15 -4.41 23.58 -0.34
N GLU A 16 -3.67 22.74 -1.08
CA GLU A 16 -2.93 23.12 -2.27
C GLU A 16 -3.36 22.24 -3.44
N ALA A 17 -3.26 22.78 -4.65
CA ALA A 17 -3.52 22.03 -5.86
C ALA A 17 -2.62 20.77 -5.94
N PRO A 18 -3.08 19.69 -6.60
CA PRO A 18 -2.24 18.56 -6.92
C PRO A 18 -0.98 18.98 -7.69
N THR A 19 0.16 18.41 -7.31
CA THR A 19 1.45 18.62 -7.95
C THR A 19 1.65 17.65 -9.13
N ASP A 20 2.78 17.76 -9.82
CA ASP A 20 3.18 16.83 -10.88
C ASP A 20 3.53 15.43 -10.37
N ARG A 21 3.80 15.29 -9.07
CA ARG A 21 3.98 14.02 -8.34
C ARG A 21 2.91 13.85 -7.27
N GLU A 22 2.63 12.60 -6.92
CA GLU A 22 1.73 12.28 -5.81
C GLU A 22 2.27 12.79 -4.47
N ARG A 23 1.35 13.04 -3.54
CA ARG A 23 1.67 13.34 -2.15
C ARG A 23 0.93 12.36 -1.24
N VAL A 24 1.63 11.90 -0.19
CA VAL A 24 1.19 10.78 0.64
C VAL A 24 1.20 11.19 2.09
N TRP A 25 0.08 10.97 2.78
CA TRP A 25 -0.07 11.25 4.20
C TRP A 25 -0.63 10.04 4.94
N ARG A 26 -0.27 9.95 6.22
CA ARG A 26 -0.97 9.11 7.19
C ARG A 26 -1.78 10.01 8.10
N VAL A 27 -3.10 9.85 8.08
CA VAL A 27 -4.01 10.57 8.97
C VAL A 27 -4.35 9.66 10.14
N ALA A 28 -3.93 10.07 11.34
CA ALA A 28 -4.18 9.33 12.57
C ALA A 28 -5.52 9.73 13.18
N PHE A 29 -6.39 8.75 13.40
CA PHE A 29 -7.63 8.89 14.17
C PHE A 29 -7.42 8.22 15.52
N ARG A 30 -7.24 9.05 16.55
CA ARG A 30 -6.95 8.60 17.92
C ARG A 30 -8.14 8.94 18.82
N PRO A 31 -8.65 8.00 19.62
CA PRO A 31 -9.71 8.29 20.57
C PRO A 31 -9.17 9.20 21.68
N MET A 32 -9.91 10.27 21.97
CA MET A 32 -9.68 11.10 23.16
C MET A 32 -10.59 10.56 24.26
N VAL A 33 -9.99 9.97 25.30
CA VAL A 33 -10.73 9.38 26.43
C VAL A 33 -10.52 10.20 27.69
N GLY A 34 -11.60 10.38 28.45
CA GLY A 34 -11.52 10.96 29.79
C GLY A 34 -10.95 9.98 30.82
N GLU A 35 -10.86 10.46 32.06
CA GLU A 35 -10.50 9.64 33.21
C GLU A 35 -11.44 8.44 33.34
N THR A 36 -10.87 7.31 33.75
CA THR A 36 -11.61 6.06 33.98
C THR A 36 -11.25 5.59 35.37
N SER A 37 -12.27 5.49 36.24
CA SER A 37 -12.12 4.88 37.56
C SER A 37 -12.37 3.38 37.48
N ALA A 38 -11.61 2.61 38.24
CA ALA A 38 -11.86 1.21 38.50
C ALA A 38 -11.68 0.95 39.99
N GLU A 39 -12.58 0.19 40.60
CA GLU A 39 -12.51 -0.18 42.03
C GLU A 39 -11.41 -1.23 42.32
N GLY A 40 -10.80 -1.79 41.27
CA GLY A 40 -9.68 -2.74 41.32
C GLY A 40 -8.86 -2.71 40.04
N SER A 41 -8.10 -3.78 39.78
CA SER A 41 -7.28 -3.89 38.57
C SER A 41 -8.13 -3.88 37.29
N ALA A 42 -7.80 -3.00 36.36
CA ALA A 42 -8.50 -2.87 35.08
C ALA A 42 -7.54 -2.68 33.89
N LEU A 43 -7.96 -3.17 32.72
CA LEU A 43 -7.29 -2.96 31.43
C LEU A 43 -8.20 -2.11 30.53
N LYS A 44 -7.68 -0.99 30.03
CA LYS A 44 -8.34 -0.13 29.05
C LYS A 44 -7.71 -0.33 27.67
N VAL A 45 -8.47 -0.90 26.74
CA VAL A 45 -8.03 -1.10 25.36
C VAL A 45 -8.61 0.03 24.49
N LEU A 46 -7.73 0.72 23.75
CA LEU A 46 -8.11 1.78 22.81
C LEU A 46 -7.69 1.37 21.41
N VAL A 47 -8.62 1.51 20.46
CA VAL A 47 -8.35 1.25 19.04
C VAL A 47 -8.20 2.59 18.32
N ALA A 48 -7.05 2.78 17.68
CA ALA A 48 -6.76 3.92 16.83
C ALA A 48 -6.51 3.45 15.40
N TYR A 49 -6.81 4.31 14.43
CA TYR A 49 -6.67 4.00 13.01
C TYR A 49 -5.68 4.96 12.35
N ASN A 50 -4.91 4.47 11.39
CA ASN A 50 -4.10 5.30 10.50
C ASN A 50 -4.58 5.09 9.08
N ILE A 51 -5.19 6.12 8.49
CA ILE A 51 -5.68 6.08 7.12
C ILE A 51 -4.57 6.58 6.20
N LEU A 52 -4.30 5.85 5.12
CA LEU A 52 -3.40 6.27 4.05
C LEU A 52 -4.19 7.17 3.08
N VAL A 53 -3.73 8.40 2.90
CA VAL A 53 -4.32 9.37 1.97
C VAL A 53 -3.30 9.67 0.89
N ILE A 54 -3.69 9.51 -0.37
CA ILE A 54 -2.83 9.73 -1.53
C ILE A 54 -3.52 10.78 -2.41
N ALA A 55 -2.90 11.94 -2.55
CA ALA A 55 -3.30 12.91 -3.56
C ALA A 55 -2.59 12.55 -4.87
N LEU A 56 -3.36 12.10 -5.85
CA LEU A 56 -2.85 11.77 -7.17
C LEU A 56 -2.52 13.05 -7.95
N PRO A 57 -1.47 13.05 -8.79
CA PRO A 57 -1.24 14.11 -9.74
C PRO A 57 -2.35 14.12 -10.82
N PRO A 58 -2.53 15.22 -11.58
CA PRO A 58 -3.59 15.31 -12.60
C PRO A 58 -3.53 14.21 -13.67
N ALA A 59 -2.32 13.78 -14.04
CA ALA A 59 -2.07 12.67 -14.95
C ALA A 59 -1.19 11.61 -14.24
N PRO A 60 -1.80 10.69 -13.46
CA PRO A 60 -1.05 9.70 -12.71
C PRO A 60 -0.50 8.61 -13.63
N ARG A 61 0.81 8.39 -13.53
CA ARG A 61 1.55 7.39 -14.28
C ARG A 61 2.50 6.68 -13.34
N ALA A 62 2.35 5.36 -13.22
CA ALA A 62 3.39 4.51 -12.69
C ALA A 62 4.19 3.92 -13.85
N GLU A 63 5.50 3.85 -13.70
CA GLU A 63 6.41 3.26 -14.68
C GLU A 63 7.30 2.26 -13.96
N VAL A 64 6.80 1.04 -13.78
CA VAL A 64 7.51 -0.02 -13.06
C VAL A 64 8.43 -0.75 -14.03
N ALA A 65 9.72 -0.43 -13.96
CA ALA A 65 10.78 -1.15 -14.66
C ALA A 65 11.24 -2.35 -13.81
N ALA A 66 11.57 -3.46 -14.48
CA ALA A 66 12.04 -4.67 -13.83
C ALA A 66 13.40 -5.09 -14.38
N ARG A 67 14.31 -5.46 -13.48
CA ARG A 67 15.61 -6.06 -13.81
C ARG A 67 15.79 -7.30 -12.95
N ARG A 68 16.32 -8.37 -13.55
CA ARG A 68 16.50 -9.65 -12.86
C ARG A 68 17.95 -10.08 -12.91
N ASN A 69 18.45 -10.62 -11.80
CA ASN A 69 19.74 -11.28 -11.70
C ASN A 69 19.55 -12.62 -10.99
N GLY A 70 19.46 -13.71 -11.76
CA GLY A 70 19.03 -15.03 -11.26
C GLY A 70 17.66 -14.95 -10.59
N ARG A 71 17.60 -15.33 -9.32
CA ARG A 71 16.39 -15.27 -8.49
C ARG A 71 16.16 -13.92 -7.80
N THR A 72 17.06 -12.95 -7.94
CA THR A 72 16.82 -11.61 -7.40
C THR A 72 16.11 -10.75 -8.45
N LEU A 73 14.92 -10.24 -8.11
CA LEU A 73 14.17 -9.26 -8.91
C LEU A 73 14.33 -7.86 -8.30
N PHE A 74 14.59 -6.88 -9.17
CA PHE A 74 14.67 -5.46 -8.86
C PHE A 74 13.57 -4.75 -9.61
N LEU A 75 12.69 -4.07 -8.88
CA LEU A 75 11.60 -3.27 -9.43
C LEU A 75 11.83 -1.80 -9.08
N GLU A 76 11.68 -0.90 -10.04
CA GLU A 76 11.84 0.55 -9.87
C GLU A 76 10.67 1.29 -10.47
N ASN A 77 10.13 2.29 -9.77
CA ASN A 77 9.06 3.11 -10.30
C ASN A 77 9.59 4.48 -10.75
N HIS A 78 9.76 4.67 -12.05
CA HIS A 78 10.19 5.95 -12.65
C HIS A 78 9.03 6.91 -12.95
N GLY A 79 7.82 6.56 -12.53
CA GLY A 79 6.62 7.35 -12.72
C GLY A 79 6.50 8.53 -11.75
N ASN A 80 5.31 9.15 -11.75
CA ASN A 80 4.93 10.24 -10.85
C ASN A 80 3.82 9.85 -9.85
N SER A 81 3.34 8.60 -9.93
CA SER A 81 2.35 8.00 -9.04
C SER A 81 2.84 6.63 -8.57
N ASN A 82 2.35 6.18 -7.42
CA ASN A 82 2.64 4.85 -6.89
C ASN A 82 2.01 3.75 -7.74
N ALA A 83 2.58 2.55 -7.64
CA ALA A 83 1.98 1.29 -8.05
C ALA A 83 1.86 0.37 -6.84
N LEU A 84 0.68 -0.19 -6.59
CA LEU A 84 0.52 -1.28 -5.61
C LEU A 84 0.65 -2.60 -6.35
N LEU A 85 1.73 -3.34 -6.10
CA LEU A 85 1.87 -4.73 -6.53
C LEU A 85 1.26 -5.62 -5.45
N PHE A 86 0.28 -6.44 -5.83
CA PHE A 86 -0.45 -7.33 -4.93
C PHE A 86 -0.87 -8.63 -5.63
N ASP A 87 -1.40 -9.59 -4.86
CA ASP A 87 -1.74 -10.94 -5.34
C ASP A 87 -0.59 -11.58 -6.13
N GLY A 88 0.64 -11.39 -5.63
CA GLY A 88 1.84 -11.86 -6.30
C GLY A 88 1.95 -13.37 -6.25
N ARG A 89 2.35 -14.00 -7.36
CA ARG A 89 2.52 -15.46 -7.43
C ARG A 89 3.66 -15.85 -8.36
N GLN A 90 4.34 -16.95 -8.02
CA GLN A 90 5.31 -17.60 -8.88
C GLN A 90 5.20 -19.11 -8.73
N CYS A 91 5.18 -19.84 -9.84
CA CYS A 91 5.16 -21.30 -9.83
C CYS A 91 6.50 -21.85 -10.34
N ASP A 92 6.85 -23.06 -9.94
CA ASP A 92 8.00 -23.78 -10.51
C ASP A 92 7.84 -24.04 -12.02
N ALA A 93 8.88 -24.58 -12.67
CA ALA A 93 8.87 -24.83 -14.11
C ALA A 93 7.77 -25.83 -14.55
N ALA A 94 7.31 -26.70 -13.65
CA ALA A 94 6.20 -27.62 -13.87
C ALA A 94 4.81 -26.95 -13.69
N GLY A 95 4.77 -25.74 -13.13
CA GLY A 95 3.55 -24.98 -12.88
C GLY A 95 2.73 -25.46 -11.67
N GLY A 96 3.22 -26.44 -10.91
CA GLY A 96 2.48 -27.08 -9.82
C GLY A 96 2.77 -26.50 -8.44
N ASN A 97 4.03 -26.09 -8.19
CA ASN A 97 4.45 -25.58 -6.88
C ASN A 97 4.41 -24.05 -6.88
N CYS A 98 3.21 -23.48 -6.74
CA CYS A 98 3.01 -22.04 -6.72
C CYS A 98 3.22 -21.45 -5.31
N ARG A 99 3.97 -20.36 -5.23
CA ARG A 99 4.25 -19.59 -4.03
C ARG A 99 3.66 -18.19 -4.16
N GLU A 100 3.04 -17.72 -3.09
CA GLU A 100 2.64 -16.32 -2.98
C GLU A 100 3.88 -15.44 -2.81
N LEU A 101 3.84 -14.28 -3.44
CA LEU A 101 4.87 -13.26 -3.34
C LEU A 101 4.34 -12.08 -2.52
N PRO A 102 5.20 -11.40 -1.76
CA PRO A 102 4.81 -10.23 -0.97
C PRO A 102 4.13 -9.17 -1.84
N SER A 103 3.20 -8.44 -1.22
CA SER A 103 2.61 -7.23 -1.78
C SER A 103 3.43 -6.01 -1.35
N ARG A 104 3.58 -5.02 -2.24
CA ARG A 104 4.26 -3.76 -1.92
C ARG A 104 3.72 -2.61 -2.74
N ARG A 105 3.51 -1.47 -2.08
CA ARG A 105 3.31 -0.18 -2.76
C ARG A 105 4.66 0.43 -3.09
N LEU A 106 4.95 0.59 -4.38
CA LEU A 106 6.17 1.18 -4.90
C LEU A 106 5.89 2.64 -5.30
N TYR A 107 6.32 3.57 -4.45
CA TYR A 107 6.17 5.01 -4.69
C TYR A 107 7.09 5.49 -5.83
N ALA A 108 6.72 6.62 -6.43
CA ALA A 108 7.53 7.26 -7.47
C ALA A 108 8.97 7.53 -6.97
N GLY A 109 9.96 7.05 -7.72
CA GLY A 109 11.39 7.15 -7.41
C GLY A 109 11.94 6.08 -6.48
N ASN A 110 11.11 5.18 -5.95
CA ASN A 110 11.58 4.10 -5.08
C ASN A 110 11.90 2.84 -5.88
N ASP A 111 12.77 2.02 -5.28
CA ASP A 111 13.06 0.67 -5.72
C ASP A 111 12.54 -0.39 -4.73
N TRP A 112 12.43 -1.62 -5.22
CA TRP A 112 12.15 -2.81 -4.44
C TRP A 112 12.93 -4.00 -4.97
N ARG A 113 13.84 -4.50 -4.13
CA ARG A 113 14.51 -5.78 -4.30
C ARG A 113 13.76 -6.89 -3.56
N LEU A 114 13.54 -8.02 -4.23
CA LEU A 114 13.07 -9.26 -3.62
C LEU A 114 13.77 -10.48 -4.20
N GLU A 115 13.89 -11.52 -3.37
CA GLU A 115 14.35 -12.84 -3.79
C GLU A 115 13.14 -13.69 -4.17
N LEU A 116 13.20 -14.31 -5.34
CA LEU A 116 12.14 -15.14 -5.89
C LEU A 116 12.39 -16.62 -5.55
N PRO A 117 11.32 -17.37 -5.26
CA PRO A 117 11.40 -18.81 -5.06
C PRO A 117 12.06 -19.57 -6.22
N TYR A 118 11.80 -19.16 -7.46
CA TYR A 118 12.23 -19.85 -8.68
C TYR A 118 12.83 -18.89 -9.73
N ASP A 119 13.43 -19.45 -10.78
CA ASP A 119 13.92 -18.69 -11.96
C ASP A 119 12.83 -18.45 -13.01
N THR A 120 11.62 -18.97 -12.80
CA THR A 120 10.46 -18.73 -13.67
C THR A 120 9.95 -17.29 -13.54
N PRO A 121 9.12 -16.82 -14.49
CA PRO A 121 8.48 -15.52 -14.36
C PRO A 121 7.57 -15.43 -13.13
N ALA A 122 7.56 -14.25 -12.50
CA ALA A 122 6.68 -13.90 -11.40
C ALA A 122 5.54 -13.00 -11.90
N GLU A 123 4.35 -13.18 -11.34
CA GLU A 123 3.15 -12.46 -11.75
C GLU A 123 2.62 -11.63 -10.58
N TRP A 124 2.16 -10.41 -10.86
CA TRP A 124 1.42 -9.59 -9.90
C TRP A 124 0.23 -8.93 -10.58
N ARG A 125 -0.78 -8.64 -9.76
CA ARG A 125 -1.74 -7.59 -10.07
C ARG A 125 -1.15 -6.26 -9.62
N VAL A 126 -1.28 -5.25 -10.47
CA VAL A 126 -0.72 -3.93 -10.24
C VAL A 126 -1.84 -2.90 -10.28
N GLU A 127 -2.10 -2.24 -9.15
CA GLU A 127 -3.05 -1.13 -9.08
C GLU A 127 -2.31 0.21 -9.26
N VAL A 128 -2.79 1.02 -10.21
CA VAL A 128 -2.31 2.38 -10.48
C VAL A 128 -3.53 3.29 -10.59
N ALA A 129 -3.63 4.29 -9.71
CA ALA A 129 -4.74 5.24 -9.70
C ALA A 129 -6.14 4.59 -9.79
N GLY A 130 -6.35 3.49 -9.04
CA GLY A 130 -7.60 2.74 -9.00
C GLY A 130 -7.85 1.79 -10.18
N LYS A 131 -6.93 1.70 -11.15
CA LYS A 131 -6.98 0.73 -12.26
C LYS A 131 -6.08 -0.46 -11.97
N ILE A 132 -6.57 -1.66 -12.20
CA ILE A 132 -5.82 -2.91 -11.97
C ILE A 132 -5.35 -3.49 -13.30
N LEU A 133 -4.06 -3.82 -13.38
CA LEU A 133 -3.38 -4.45 -14.51
C LEU A 133 -2.76 -5.78 -14.06
N ASN A 134 -2.57 -6.72 -14.98
CA ASN A 134 -1.82 -7.95 -14.73
C ASN A 134 -0.44 -7.81 -15.35
N ASN A 135 0.61 -7.93 -14.54
CA ASN A 135 1.99 -7.80 -14.99
C ASN A 135 2.77 -9.08 -14.69
N ARG A 136 3.67 -9.43 -15.61
CA ARG A 136 4.56 -10.59 -15.53
C ARG A 136 6.01 -10.10 -15.69
N TYR A 137 6.88 -10.50 -14.76
CA TYR A 137 8.28 -10.05 -14.62
C TYR A 137 9.27 -11.22 -14.47
#